data_AF-A0A1E4ZTS5-F1
#
_entry.id   AF-A0A1E4ZTS5-F1
#
_cell.length_a   1.000
_cell.length_b   1.000
_cell.length_c   1.000
_cell.angle_alpha   90.00
_cell.angle_beta   90.00
_cell.angle_gamma   90.00
#
_symmetry.space_group_name_H-M   'P 1'
#
loop_
_entity.id
_entity.type
_entity.pdbx_description
1 polymer ?
#
loop_
_entity_poly.entity_id
_entity_poly.type
_entity_poly.pdbx_seq_one_letter_code
_entity_poly.pdbx_strand_id
1 'polypeptide(L)'
;MFSIILLCLVTFFYAAYNLLIKQSSLHAQELATTTVTATIALQLAATITSVTFLLILRQSGVQQFLLPAPAYGWAIAAGVCIGAAEIAYFYVFTGVAGSWPVPVSLAVPVIVGGSVVLATLAAWIVFGESLHIRHWVGSALVVCGVALLAWR
;
A
#
# COMPACT_ATOMS: atom_id res chain seq x y z
N MET A 1 7.34 3.24 -22.72
CA MET A 1 5.88 2.93 -22.72
C MET A 1 5.53 1.81 -21.74
N PHE A 2 6.21 0.65 -21.79
CA PHE A 2 5.93 -0.47 -20.87
C PHE A 2 5.92 -0.07 -19.38
N SER A 3 6.93 0.67 -18.91
CA SER A 3 7.00 1.10 -17.50
C SER A 3 5.83 2.01 -17.08
N ILE A 4 5.33 2.86 -17.97
CA ILE A 4 4.18 3.74 -17.68
C ILE A 4 2.91 2.90 -17.52
N ILE A 5 2.71 1.91 -18.40
CA ILE A 5 1.57 0.99 -18.31
C ILE A 5 1.63 0.23 -16.99
N LEU A 6 2.81 -0.25 -16.60
CA LEU A 6 2.99 -0.96 -15.33
C LEU A 6 2.71 -0.04 -14.12
N LEU A 7 3.16 1.22 -14.15
CA LEU A 7 2.84 2.20 -13.11
C LEU A 7 1.32 2.41 -12.99
N CYS A 8 0.63 2.62 -14.11
CA CYS A 8 -0.82 2.76 -14.12
C CYS A 8 -1.52 1.51 -13.56
N LEU A 9 -1.04 0.32 -13.92
CA LEU A 9 -1.60 -0.94 -13.45
C LEU A 9 -1.40 -1.14 -11.94
N VAL A 10 -0.22 -0.82 -11.42
CA VAL A 10 0.06 -0.84 -9.97
C VAL A 10 -0.82 0.16 -9.24
N THR A 11 -0.98 1.38 -9.76
CA THR A 11 -1.88 2.39 -9.19
C THR A 11 -3.33 1.88 -9.17
N PHE A 12 -3.79 1.26 -10.26
CA PHE A 12 -5.14 0.69 -10.32
C PHE A 12 -5.34 -0.41 -9.26
N PHE A 13 -4.43 -1.38 -9.17
CA PHE A 13 -4.54 -2.45 -8.17
C PHE A 13 -4.46 -1.91 -6.74
N TYR A 14 -3.59 -0.92 -6.49
CA TYR A 14 -3.47 -0.31 -5.18
C TYR A 14 -4.73 0.50 -4.79
N ALA A 15 -5.34 1.21 -5.74
CA ALA A 15 -6.61 1.88 -5.52
C ALA A 15 -7.75 0.87 -5.25
N ALA A 16 -7.86 -0.17 -6.09
CA ALA A 16 -8.86 -1.23 -5.92
C ALA A 16 -8.71 -1.94 -4.57
N TYR A 17 -7.47 -2.25 -4.17
CA TYR A 17 -7.13 -2.79 -2.86
C TYR A 17 -7.70 -1.93 -1.72
N ASN A 18 -7.44 -0.63 -1.71
CA ASN A 18 -7.92 0.27 -0.65
C ASN A 18 -9.45 0.33 -0.59
N LEU A 19 -10.13 0.33 -1.74
CA LEU A 19 -11.59 0.30 -1.82
C LEU A 19 -12.17 -1.01 -1.30
N LEU A 20 -11.56 -2.14 -1.62
CA LEU A 20 -11.99 -3.46 -1.16
C LEU A 20 -11.78 -3.63 0.36
N ILE A 21 -10.69 -3.10 0.92
CA ILE A 21 -10.52 -3.06 2.38
C ILE A 21 -11.65 -2.26 3.02
N LYS A 22 -12.00 -1.07 2.50
CA LYS A 22 -13.14 -0.33 3.05
C LYS A 22 -14.42 -1.16 2.99
N GLN A 23 -14.69 -1.78 1.85
CA GLN A 23 -15.91 -2.58 1.69
C GLN A 23 -15.96 -3.75 2.66
N SER A 24 -14.84 -4.46 2.84
CA SER A 24 -14.72 -5.51 3.85
C SER A 24 -14.90 -4.95 5.27
N SER A 25 -14.32 -3.78 5.56
CA SER A 25 -14.40 -3.11 6.86
C SER A 25 -15.84 -2.77 7.25
N LEU A 26 -16.67 -2.32 6.30
CA LEU A 26 -18.09 -2.03 6.53
C LEU A 26 -18.88 -3.24 7.02
N HIS A 27 -18.63 -4.43 6.46
CA HIS A 27 -19.27 -5.67 6.91
C HIS A 27 -18.75 -6.14 8.27
N ALA A 28 -17.54 -5.73 8.66
CA ALA A 28 -16.96 -6.06 9.95
C ALA A 28 -17.45 -5.16 11.10
N GLN A 29 -17.98 -3.96 10.81
CA GLN A 29 -18.34 -2.95 11.82
C GLN A 29 -19.35 -3.44 12.88
N GLU A 30 -20.26 -4.32 12.49
CA GLU A 30 -21.35 -4.75 13.38
C GLU A 30 -20.93 -5.83 14.39
N LEU A 31 -19.85 -6.57 14.13
CA LEU A 31 -19.49 -7.79 14.85
C LEU A 31 -18.05 -7.84 15.36
N ALA A 32 -17.13 -7.13 14.69
CA ALA A 32 -15.71 -7.29 14.96
C ALA A 32 -15.26 -6.42 16.14
N THR A 33 -14.56 -7.03 17.11
CA THR A 33 -13.78 -6.31 18.14
C THR A 33 -12.34 -6.03 17.68
N THR A 34 -11.88 -6.73 16.64
CA THR A 34 -10.56 -6.63 16.02
C THR A 34 -10.64 -7.00 14.55
N THR A 35 -9.75 -6.45 13.74
CA THR A 35 -9.71 -6.65 12.27
C THR A 35 -8.56 -7.56 11.82
N VAL A 36 -7.84 -8.17 12.76
CA VAL A 36 -6.68 -9.02 12.47
C VAL A 36 -7.07 -10.24 11.62
N THR A 37 -8.25 -10.82 11.82
CA THR A 37 -8.73 -11.97 11.02
C THR A 37 -8.95 -11.60 9.55
N ALA A 38 -9.49 -10.40 9.28
CA ALA A 38 -9.64 -9.88 7.91
C ALA A 38 -8.27 -9.65 7.26
N THR A 39 -7.29 -9.16 8.03
CA THR A 39 -5.91 -9.02 7.57
C THR A 39 -5.28 -10.37 7.21
N ILE A 40 -5.45 -11.40 8.05
CA ILE A 40 -4.95 -12.75 7.77
C ILE A 40 -5.55 -13.29 6.47
N ALA A 41 -6.86 -13.12 6.26
CA ALA A 41 -7.53 -13.53 5.04
C ALA A 41 -6.94 -12.83 3.80
N LEU A 42 -6.65 -11.53 3.91
CA LEU A 42 -6.01 -10.74 2.86
C LEU A 42 -4.60 -11.28 2.55
N GLN A 43 -3.78 -11.50 3.57
CA GLN A 43 -2.40 -11.99 3.41
C GLN A 43 -2.35 -13.40 2.80
N LEU A 44 -3.30 -14.28 3.15
CA LEU A 44 -3.44 -15.58 2.49
C LEU A 44 -3.80 -15.44 1.01
N ALA A 45 -4.73 -14.54 0.66
CA ALA A 45 -5.09 -14.29 -0.74
C ALA A 45 -3.91 -13.72 -1.55
N ALA A 46 -3.12 -12.81 -0.96
CA ALA A 46 -1.91 -12.26 -1.58
C ALA A 46 -0.83 -13.33 -1.77
N THR A 47 -0.66 -14.22 -0.79
CA THR A 47 0.26 -15.37 -0.86
C THR A 47 -0.16 -16.32 -1.98
N ILE A 48 -1.44 -16.70 -2.04
CA ILE A 48 -1.98 -17.58 -3.10
C ILE A 48 -1.71 -16.96 -4.47
N THR A 49 -2.00 -15.67 -4.64
CA THR A 49 -1.76 -14.95 -5.90
C THR A 49 -0.29 -15.03 -6.30
N SER A 50 0.63 -14.75 -5.38
CA SER A 50 2.08 -14.82 -5.62
C SER A 50 2.55 -16.23 -5.99
N VAL A 51 2.02 -17.25 -5.30
CA VAL A 51 2.29 -18.66 -5.61
C VAL A 51 1.76 -19.04 -7.00
N THR A 52 0.57 -18.57 -7.39
CA THR A 52 0.04 -18.80 -8.74
C THR A 52 0.95 -18.22 -9.81
N PHE A 53 1.41 -16.97 -9.64
CA PHE A 53 2.37 -16.36 -10.57
C PHE A 53 3.69 -17.13 -10.62
N LEU A 54 4.21 -17.59 -9.48
CA LEU A 54 5.40 -18.43 -9.43
C LEU A 54 5.22 -19.71 -10.26
N LEU A 55 4.08 -20.40 -10.12
CA LEU A 55 3.79 -21.62 -10.87
C LEU A 55 3.69 -21.36 -12.38
N ILE A 56 3.03 -20.29 -12.80
CA ILE A 56 2.93 -19.88 -14.22
C ILE A 56 4.31 -19.57 -14.80
N LEU A 57 5.12 -18.79 -14.08
CA LEU A 57 6.46 -18.41 -14.53
C LEU A 57 7.40 -19.61 -14.58
N ARG A 58 7.26 -20.57 -13.65
CA ARG A 58 8.05 -21.80 -13.65
C ARG A 58 7.77 -22.65 -14.90
N GLN A 59 6.53 -22.68 -15.39
CA GLN A 59 6.17 -23.38 -16.63
C GLN A 59 6.80 -22.74 -17.87
N SER A 60 7.17 -21.46 -17.80
CA SER A 60 7.78 -20.73 -18.93
C SER A 60 9.28 -21.06 -19.12
N GLY A 61 9.93 -21.77 -18.19
CA GLY A 61 11.28 -22.36 -18.35
C GLY A 61 12.46 -21.39 -18.42
N VAL A 62 12.24 -20.07 -18.49
CA VAL A 62 13.28 -19.05 -18.74
C VAL A 62 13.70 -18.29 -17.47
N GLN A 63 12.95 -18.41 -16.37
CA GLN A 63 13.10 -17.52 -15.21
C GLN A 63 14.07 -18.03 -14.15
N GLN A 64 14.93 -17.14 -13.64
CA GLN A 64 15.78 -17.40 -12.47
C GLN A 64 15.08 -16.94 -11.19
N PHE A 65 14.85 -17.86 -10.25
CA PHE A 65 14.16 -17.58 -8.98
C PHE A 65 15.11 -17.32 -7.80
N LEU A 66 16.42 -17.45 -8.01
CA LEU A 66 17.42 -17.26 -6.98
C LEU A 66 17.74 -15.76 -6.85
N LEU A 67 17.41 -15.18 -5.69
CA LEU A 67 17.80 -13.82 -5.35
C LEU A 67 18.96 -13.82 -4.33
N PRO A 68 19.78 -12.76 -4.27
CA PRO A 68 20.81 -12.64 -3.25
C PRO A 68 20.17 -12.49 -1.85
N ALA A 69 20.82 -13.01 -0.80
CA ALA A 69 20.29 -13.03 0.57
C ALA A 69 19.77 -11.66 1.09
N PRO A 70 20.44 -10.52 0.83
CA PRO A 70 19.93 -9.21 1.24
C PRO A 70 18.56 -8.86 0.62
N ALA A 71 18.27 -9.32 -0.60
CA ALA A 71 16.99 -9.05 -1.25
C ALA A 71 15.83 -9.69 -0.50
N TYR A 72 16.01 -10.92 0.01
CA TYR A 72 15.01 -11.57 0.88
C TYR A 72 14.83 -10.82 2.19
N GLY A 73 15.91 -10.33 2.80
CA GLY A 73 15.85 -9.54 4.04
C GLY A 73 15.01 -8.27 3.90
N TRP A 74 15.23 -7.49 2.85
CA TRP A 74 14.44 -6.29 2.57
C TRP A 74 12.99 -6.62 2.19
N ALA A 75 12.75 -7.71 1.46
CA ALA A 75 11.40 -8.16 1.13
C ALA A 75 10.61 -8.56 2.39
N ILE A 76 11.24 -9.24 3.34
CA ILE A 76 10.63 -9.60 4.63
C ILE A 76 10.31 -8.34 5.44
N ALA A 77 11.25 -7.40 5.53
CA ALA A 77 11.01 -6.13 6.22
C ALA A 77 9.83 -5.35 5.61
N ALA A 78 9.76 -5.28 4.27
CA ALA A 78 8.62 -4.71 3.57
C ALA A 78 7.31 -5.46 3.87
N GLY A 79 7.35 -6.79 3.95
CA GLY A 79 6.24 -7.65 4.35
C GLY A 79 5.69 -7.34 5.76
N VAL A 80 6.58 -7.08 6.72
CA VAL A 80 6.18 -6.66 8.07
C VAL A 80 5.52 -5.28 8.04
N CYS A 81 6.09 -4.32 7.30
CA CYS A 81 5.53 -2.98 7.16
C CYS A 81 4.15 -2.99 6.52
N ILE A 82 3.97 -3.73 5.42
CA ILE A 82 2.65 -3.81 4.77
C ILE A 82 1.65 -4.47 5.72
N GLY A 83 1.99 -5.60 6.34
CA GLY A 83 1.09 -6.29 7.28
C GLY A 83 0.61 -5.38 8.43
N ALA A 84 1.52 -4.60 9.02
CA ALA A 84 1.14 -3.61 10.04
C ALA A 84 0.23 -2.51 9.48
N ALA A 85 0.52 -2.02 8.27
CA ALA A 85 -0.30 -1.01 7.60
C ALA A 85 -1.71 -1.54 7.28
N GLU A 86 -1.86 -2.80 6.87
CA GLU A 86 -3.17 -3.39 6.56
C GLU A 86 -4.05 -3.49 7.80
N ILE A 87 -3.47 -3.94 8.93
CA ILE A 87 -4.16 -3.96 10.22
C ILE A 87 -4.67 -2.55 10.52
N ALA A 88 -3.78 -1.56 10.46
CA ALA A 88 -4.14 -0.16 10.71
C ALA A 88 -5.22 0.35 9.75
N TYR A 89 -5.16 0.00 8.46
CA TYR A 89 -6.16 0.36 7.45
C TYR A 89 -7.55 -0.16 7.82
N PHE A 90 -7.65 -1.43 8.20
CA PHE A 90 -8.92 -1.99 8.66
C PHE A 90 -9.41 -1.27 9.94
N TYR A 91 -8.53 -0.98 10.91
CA TYR A 91 -8.93 -0.21 12.10
C TYR A 91 -9.46 1.18 11.74
N VAL A 92 -8.76 1.91 10.86
CA VAL A 92 -9.14 3.25 10.37
C VAL A 92 -10.50 3.22 9.68
N PHE A 93 -10.80 2.18 8.91
CA PHE A 93 -12.04 2.10 8.15
C PHE A 93 -13.23 1.52 8.91
N THR A 94 -12.99 0.59 9.82
CA THR A 94 -14.03 0.00 10.67
C THR A 94 -14.37 0.91 11.86
N GLY A 95 -13.42 1.65 12.42
CA GLY A 95 -13.65 2.47 13.62
C GLY A 95 -13.73 1.65 14.92
N VAL A 96 -12.99 0.54 14.98
CA VAL A 96 -12.88 -0.29 16.20
C VAL A 96 -11.85 0.29 17.17
N ALA A 97 -11.88 -0.20 18.42
CA ALA A 97 -10.98 0.23 19.50
C ALA A 97 -11.09 1.73 19.88
N GLY A 98 -12.30 2.28 19.87
CA GLY A 98 -12.57 3.65 20.32
C GLY A 98 -12.22 4.74 19.30
N SER A 99 -11.93 4.36 18.06
CA SER A 99 -11.69 5.29 16.95
C SER A 99 -12.97 5.54 16.14
N TRP A 100 -13.05 6.66 15.44
CA TRP A 100 -14.16 6.96 14.54
C TRP A 100 -13.82 6.45 13.13
N PRO A 101 -14.75 5.77 12.43
CA PRO A 101 -14.49 5.28 11.09
C PRO A 101 -14.23 6.45 10.13
N VAL A 102 -13.09 6.41 9.46
CA VAL A 102 -12.68 7.46 8.53
C VAL A 102 -13.25 7.17 7.13
N PRO A 103 -13.79 8.17 6.41
CA PRO A 103 -14.22 7.98 5.04
C PRO A 103 -13.04 7.77 4.10
N VAL A 104 -13.22 6.94 3.06
CA VAL A 104 -12.19 6.65 2.05
C VAL A 104 -11.70 7.91 1.35
N SER A 105 -12.60 8.86 1.09
CA SER A 105 -12.30 10.15 0.45
C SER A 105 -11.29 10.99 1.24
N LEU A 106 -11.09 10.70 2.53
CA LEU A 106 -10.08 11.35 3.36
C LEU A 106 -8.88 10.43 3.63
N ALA A 107 -9.14 9.19 4.06
CA ALA A 107 -8.08 8.28 4.48
C ALA A 107 -7.10 7.94 3.35
N VAL A 108 -7.61 7.63 2.15
CA VAL A 108 -6.76 7.22 1.02
C VAL A 108 -5.88 8.39 0.56
N PRO A 109 -6.41 9.59 0.28
CA PRO A 109 -5.55 10.73 -0.05
C PRO A 109 -4.51 11.05 1.02
N VAL A 110 -4.85 10.97 2.31
CA VAL A 110 -3.90 11.23 3.40
C VAL A 110 -2.77 10.19 3.42
N ILE A 111 -3.10 8.90 3.38
CA ILE A 111 -2.10 7.84 3.50
C ILE A 111 -1.24 7.76 2.23
N VAL A 112 -1.87 7.81 1.05
CA VAL A 112 -1.18 7.70 -0.24
C VAL A 112 -0.44 8.98 -0.59
N GLY A 113 -1.04 10.14 -0.37
CA GLY A 113 -0.36 11.42 -0.58
C GLY A 113 0.78 11.62 0.42
N GLY A 114 0.59 11.22 1.68
CA GLY A 114 1.65 11.25 2.69
C GLY A 114 2.82 10.33 2.33
N SER A 115 2.55 9.13 1.80
CA SER A 115 3.61 8.21 1.38
C SER A 115 4.43 8.73 0.20
N VAL A 116 3.86 9.52 -0.71
CA VAL A 116 4.62 10.20 -1.79
C VAL A 116 5.69 11.11 -1.21
N VAL A 117 5.37 11.90 -0.18
CA VAL A 117 6.32 12.81 0.46
C VAL A 117 7.43 12.02 1.16
N LEU A 118 7.06 11.00 1.94
CA LEU A 118 8.02 10.15 2.64
C LEU A 118 8.94 9.40 1.66
N ALA A 119 8.38 8.89 0.55
CA ALA A 119 9.16 8.25 -0.50
C ALA A 119 10.11 9.23 -1.19
N THR A 120 9.68 10.47 -1.44
CA THR A 120 10.54 11.53 -2.00
C THR A 120 11.70 11.84 -1.06
N LEU A 121 11.43 11.97 0.25
CA LEU A 121 12.47 12.19 1.26
C LEU A 121 13.43 11.00 1.36
N ALA A 122 12.92 9.78 1.36
CA ALA A 122 13.73 8.57 1.40
C ALA A 122 14.59 8.43 0.13
N ALA A 123 14.07 8.77 -1.05
CA ALA A 123 14.84 8.80 -2.29
C ALA A 123 16.05 9.72 -2.19
N TRP A 124 15.85 10.91 -1.62
CA TRP A 124 16.93 11.87 -1.42
C TRP A 124 17.93 11.43 -0.34
N ILE A 125 17.46 11.01 0.83
CA ILE A 125 18.30 10.78 2.02
C ILE A 125 18.92 9.37 2.03
N VAL A 126 18.11 8.34 1.74
CA VAL A 126 18.49 6.93 1.89
C VAL A 126 19.12 6.40 0.60
N PHE A 127 18.53 6.73 -0.55
CA PHE A 127 19.01 6.25 -1.85
C PHE A 127 20.00 7.22 -2.52
N GLY A 128 20.17 8.43 -1.97
CA GLY A 128 21.13 9.42 -2.47
C GLY A 128 20.76 9.98 -3.85
N GLU A 129 19.49 9.94 -4.23
CA GLU A 129 19.02 10.38 -5.54
C GLU A 129 19.06 11.91 -5.67
N SER A 130 19.55 12.41 -6.81
CA SER A 130 19.53 13.84 -7.13
C SER A 130 18.17 14.27 -7.66
N LEU A 131 17.30 14.74 -6.76
CA LEU A 131 15.95 15.19 -7.11
C LEU A 131 15.94 16.59 -7.70
N HIS A 132 15.40 16.73 -8.92
CA HIS A 132 15.13 18.04 -9.51
C HIS A 132 14.06 18.81 -8.71
N ILE A 133 14.12 20.15 -8.71
CA ILE A 133 13.14 21.04 -8.01
C ILE A 133 11.67 20.72 -8.31
N ARG A 134 11.37 20.11 -9.46
CA ARG A 134 10.03 19.71 -9.87
C ARG A 134 9.43 18.63 -8.97
N HIS A 135 10.26 17.74 -8.41
CA HIS A 135 9.82 16.72 -7.46
C HIS A 135 9.38 17.36 -6.14
N TRP A 136 10.15 18.33 -5.64
CA TRP A 136 9.80 19.08 -4.43
C TRP A 136 8.50 19.88 -4.59
N VAL A 137 8.36 20.59 -5.71
CA VAL A 137 7.12 21.32 -6.03
C VAL A 137 5.94 20.35 -6.15
N GLY A 138 6.12 19.21 -6.82
CA GLY A 138 5.10 18.16 -6.93
C GLY A 138 4.67 17.63 -5.56
N SER A 139 5.63 17.28 -4.69
CA SER A 139 5.34 16.79 -3.35
C SER A 139 4.65 17.86 -2.48
N ALA A 140 5.04 19.13 -2.61
CA ALA A 140 4.33 20.23 -1.94
C ALA A 140 2.87 20.36 -2.41
N LEU A 141 2.62 20.24 -3.72
CA LEU A 141 1.26 20.27 -4.27
C LEU A 141 0.42 19.08 -3.78
N VAL A 142 1.01 17.89 -3.65
CA VAL A 142 0.33 16.72 -3.06
C VAL A 142 -0.07 17.01 -1.62
N VAL A 143 0.83 17.54 -0.80
CA VAL A 143 0.53 17.92 0.60
C VAL A 143 -0.58 18.95 0.66
N CYS A 144 -0.51 20.01 -0.15
CA CYS A 144 -1.55 21.04 -0.20
C CYS A 144 -2.90 20.48 -0.62
N GLY A 145 -2.93 19.59 -1.63
CA GLY A 145 -4.16 18.93 -2.06
C GLY A 145 -4.76 18.04 -0.98
N VAL A 146 -3.94 17.25 -0.28
CA VAL A 146 -4.37 16.44 0.86
C VAL A 146 -4.87 17.30 2.01
N ALA A 147 -4.16 18.38 2.35
CA ALA A 147 -4.56 19.31 3.40
C ALA A 147 -5.91 19.97 3.08
N LEU A 148 -6.15 20.31 1.81
CA LEU A 148 -7.42 20.88 1.36
C LEU A 148 -8.57 19.85 1.44
N LEU A 149 -8.31 18.57 1.14
CA LEU A 149 -9.29 17.50 1.34
C LEU A 149 -9.59 17.24 2.82
N ALA A 150 -8.61 17.48 3.70
CA ALA A 150 -8.76 17.35 5.14
C ALA A 150 -9.37 18.60 5.81
N TRP A 151 -9.44 19.72 5.09
CA TRP A 151 -10.00 20.98 5.57
C TRP A 151 -11.53 20.87 5.69
N ARG A 152 -12.04 21.04 6.89
CA ARG A 152 -13.48 21.05 7.20
C ARG A 152 -13.95 22.45 7.52
#